data_AF-A0A366MMW9-F1
#
_entry.id   AF-A0A366MMW9-F1
#
_cell.length_a   1.000
_cell.length_b   1.000
_cell.length_c   1.000
_cell.angle_alpha   90.00
_cell.angle_beta   90.00
_cell.angle_gamma   90.00
#
_symmetry.space_group_name_H-M   'P 1'
#
loop_
_entity.id
_entity.type
_entity.pdbx_description
1 polymer ?
#
loop_
_entity_poly.entity_id
_entity_poly.type
_entity_poly.pdbx_seq_one_letter_code
_entity_poly.pdbx_strand_id
1 'polypeptide(L)'
;MFTNKKKQYYSNILGFKNSDDFENFAKRYLKYLQNQPLTKNRVMAGFFILLEIQKETISKNKTLINLENIKNQHIKKYSNTILELRKNGMGSQSIVKFLYENHRVKVSRGTIEKFYKQNNL
;
A
#
# COMPACT_ATOMS: atom_id res chain seq x y z
N MET A 1 -20.37 14.79 1.35
CA MET A 1 -19.73 14.48 0.05
C MET A 1 -18.31 13.95 0.32
N PHE A 2 -17.89 12.90 -0.36
CA PHE A 2 -16.55 12.33 -0.17
C PHE A 2 -15.52 13.22 -0.90
N THR A 3 -14.56 13.80 -0.18
CA THR A 3 -13.58 14.71 -0.79
C THR A 3 -12.60 13.96 -1.69
N ASN A 4 -12.00 14.64 -2.69
CA ASN A 4 -11.01 14.03 -3.58
C ASN A 4 -9.81 13.44 -2.79
N LYS A 5 -9.36 14.13 -1.73
CA LYS A 5 -8.31 13.62 -0.83
C LYS A 5 -8.70 12.29 -0.17
N LYS A 6 -9.96 12.15 0.27
CA LYS A 6 -10.47 10.90 0.84
C LYS A 6 -10.59 9.83 -0.25
N LYS A 7 -11.10 10.17 -1.45
CA LYS A 7 -11.15 9.22 -2.59
C LYS A 7 -9.77 8.65 -2.90
N GLN A 8 -8.75 9.51 -2.98
CA GLN A 8 -7.37 9.09 -3.21
C GLN A 8 -6.85 8.14 -2.12
N TYR A 9 -7.10 8.47 -0.85
CA TYR A 9 -6.66 7.66 0.28
C TYR A 9 -7.24 6.24 0.24
N TYR A 10 -8.55 6.10 0.06
CA TYR A 10 -9.18 4.78 0.00
C TYR A 10 -8.92 4.04 -1.32
N SER A 11 -8.73 4.76 -2.43
CA SER A 11 -8.22 4.19 -3.68
C SER A 11 -6.91 3.45 -3.45
N ASN A 12 -5.97 4.07 -2.74
CA ASN A 12 -4.66 3.47 -2.46
C ASN A 12 -4.77 2.24 -1.54
N ILE A 13 -5.58 2.32 -0.49
CA ILE A 13 -5.76 1.20 0.47
C ILE A 13 -6.37 -0.02 -0.20
N LEU A 14 -7.37 0.21 -1.05
CA LEU A 14 -8.12 -0.85 -1.72
C LEU A 14 -7.53 -1.25 -3.08
N GLY A 15 -6.42 -0.63 -3.50
CA GLY A 15 -5.71 -1.01 -4.72
C GLY A 15 -6.30 -0.54 -6.04
N PHE A 16 -7.19 0.44 -6.01
CA PHE A 16 -7.70 1.06 -7.24
C PHE A 16 -6.61 1.93 -7.87
N LYS A 17 -6.53 1.93 -9.21
CA LYS A 17 -5.48 2.66 -9.95
C LYS A 17 -5.61 4.18 -9.77
N ASN A 18 -6.83 4.67 -9.63
CA ASN A 18 -7.14 6.08 -9.46
C ASN A 18 -8.45 6.27 -8.69
N SER A 19 -8.74 7.52 -8.32
CA SER A 19 -9.96 7.90 -7.62
C SER A 19 -11.24 7.58 -8.39
N ASP A 20 -11.17 7.55 -9.73
CA ASP A 20 -12.33 7.34 -10.59
C ASP A 20 -12.74 5.87 -10.59
N ASP A 21 -11.77 4.95 -10.56
CA ASP A 21 -11.98 3.51 -10.39
C ASP A 21 -12.66 3.21 -9.05
N PHE A 22 -12.22 3.89 -7.98
CA PHE A 22 -12.85 3.80 -6.66
C PHE A 22 -14.31 4.31 -6.70
N GLU A 23 -14.57 5.42 -7.38
CA GLU A 23 -15.92 5.97 -7.53
C GLU A 23 -16.83 5.08 -8.39
N ASN A 24 -16.29 4.46 -9.44
CA ASN A 24 -16.99 3.50 -10.27
C ASN A 24 -17.30 2.20 -9.51
N PHE A 25 -16.41 1.77 -8.61
CA PHE A 25 -16.71 0.68 -7.67
C PHE A 25 -17.86 1.08 -6.74
N ALA A 26 -17.81 2.27 -6.13
CA ALA A 26 -18.86 2.73 -5.21
C ALA A 26 -20.25 2.77 -5.89
N LYS A 27 -20.33 3.24 -7.15
CA LYS A 27 -21.58 3.21 -7.95
C LYS A 27 -22.09 1.79 -8.18
N ARG A 28 -21.21 0.86 -8.56
CA ARG A 28 -21.56 -0.56 -8.77
C ARG A 28 -22.01 -1.22 -7.46
N TYR A 29 -21.31 -0.94 -6.38
CA TYR A 29 -21.61 -1.47 -5.06
C TYR A 29 -22.95 -0.94 -4.52
N LEU A 30 -23.26 0.34 -4.74
CA LEU A 30 -24.57 0.91 -4.43
C LEU A 30 -25.69 0.18 -5.16
N LYS A 31 -25.53 -0.04 -6.48
CA LYS A 31 -26.50 -0.79 -7.29
C LYS A 31 -26.68 -2.22 -6.78
N TYR A 32 -25.58 -2.90 -6.44
CA TYR A 32 -25.62 -4.23 -5.82
C TYR A 32 -26.44 -4.22 -4.52
N LEU A 33 -26.20 -3.24 -3.63
CA LEU A 33 -26.95 -3.10 -2.38
C LEU A 33 -28.43 -2.79 -2.62
N GLN A 34 -28.77 -2.01 -3.64
CA GLN A 34 -30.15 -1.63 -3.96
C GLN A 34 -30.99 -2.76 -4.57
N ASN A 35 -30.37 -3.79 -5.17
CA ASN A 35 -31.10 -4.89 -5.83
C ASN A 35 -31.96 -5.74 -4.89
N GLN A 36 -31.80 -5.60 -3.57
CA GLN A 36 -32.53 -6.34 -2.54
C GLN A 36 -32.70 -5.44 -1.31
N PRO A 37 -33.56 -5.80 -0.35
CA PRO A 37 -33.66 -5.07 0.92
C PRO A 37 -32.29 -4.93 1.60
N LEU A 38 -31.99 -3.73 2.10
CA LEU A 38 -30.77 -3.47 2.83
C LEU A 38 -30.92 -3.99 4.26
N THR A 39 -30.24 -5.09 4.59
CA THR A 39 -30.24 -5.69 5.92
C THR A 39 -28.87 -5.58 6.59
N LYS A 40 -28.83 -5.75 7.91
CA LYS A 40 -27.58 -5.79 8.68
C LYS A 40 -26.55 -6.77 8.09
N ASN A 41 -27.01 -7.95 7.68
CA ASN A 41 -26.15 -8.99 7.10
C ASN A 41 -25.57 -8.58 5.75
N ARG A 42 -26.31 -7.82 4.93
CA ARG A 42 -25.80 -7.33 3.64
C ARG A 42 -24.76 -6.22 3.81
N VAL A 43 -24.93 -5.36 4.82
CA VAL A 43 -23.87 -4.42 5.21
C VAL A 43 -22.61 -5.17 5.64
N MET A 44 -22.76 -6.24 6.44
CA MET A 44 -21.62 -7.08 6.87
C MET A 44 -20.94 -7.80 5.70
N ALA A 45 -21.70 -8.32 4.73
CA ALA A 45 -21.16 -8.90 3.51
C ALA A 45 -20.30 -7.90 2.71
N GLY A 46 -20.65 -6.61 2.80
CA GLY A 46 -19.82 -5.52 2.29
C GLY A 46 -18.41 -5.47 2.85
N PHE A 47 -18.25 -5.67 4.16
CA PHE A 47 -16.92 -5.69 4.78
C PHE A 47 -16.08 -6.85 4.26
N PHE A 48 -16.69 -8.01 4.02
CA PHE A 48 -16.00 -9.14 3.39
C PHE A 48 -15.54 -8.80 1.97
N ILE A 49 -16.40 -8.20 1.14
CA ILE A 49 -16.03 -7.78 -0.22
C ILE A 49 -14.84 -6.81 -0.20
N LEU A 50 -14.87 -5.80 0.68
CA LEU A 50 -13.77 -4.83 0.81
C LEU A 50 -12.47 -5.49 1.27
N LEU A 51 -12.55 -6.43 2.22
CA LEU A 51 -11.39 -7.17 2.70
C LEU A 51 -10.78 -8.05 1.59
N GLU A 52 -11.61 -8.74 0.81
CA GLU A 52 -11.13 -9.58 -0.30
C GLU A 52 -10.48 -8.74 -1.40
N ILE A 53 -11.05 -7.59 -1.76
CA ILE A 53 -10.43 -6.62 -2.70
C ILE A 53 -9.05 -6.17 -2.18
N GLN A 54 -8.95 -5.87 -0.88
CA GLN A 54 -7.68 -5.48 -0.26
C GLN A 54 -6.65 -6.62 -0.29
N LYS A 55 -7.05 -7.85 0.03
CA LYS A 55 -6.16 -9.02 -0.02
C LYS A 55 -5.67 -9.30 -1.44
N GLU A 56 -6.56 -9.25 -2.42
CA GLU A 56 -6.22 -9.48 -3.83
C GLU A 56 -5.29 -8.38 -4.36
N THR A 57 -5.51 -7.14 -3.92
CA THR A 57 -4.59 -6.03 -4.19
C THR A 57 -3.21 -6.27 -3.61
N ILE A 58 -3.11 -6.68 -2.34
CA ILE A 58 -1.82 -6.94 -1.69
C ILE A 58 -1.11 -8.13 -2.34
N SER A 59 -1.85 -9.18 -2.73
CA SER A 59 -1.28 -10.37 -3.36
C SER A 59 -0.80 -10.10 -4.79
N LYS A 60 -1.52 -9.28 -5.56
CA LYS A 60 -1.11 -8.84 -6.91
C LYS A 60 0.00 -7.78 -6.85
N ASN A 61 -0.06 -6.89 -5.87
CA ASN A 61 0.97 -5.90 -5.58
C ASN A 61 1.83 -6.38 -4.40
N LYS A 62 2.62 -7.45 -4.58
CA LYS A 62 3.69 -7.88 -3.64
C LYS A 62 4.69 -6.76 -3.27
N THR A 63 4.54 -5.57 -3.86
CA THR A 63 5.30 -4.34 -3.65
C THR A 63 4.65 -3.34 -2.71
N LEU A 64 3.45 -3.57 -2.17
CA LEU A 64 2.85 -2.67 -1.17
C LEU A 64 3.56 -2.85 0.17
N ILE A 65 4.67 -2.15 0.32
CA ILE A 65 5.43 -1.99 1.56
C ILE A 65 4.49 -1.42 2.62
N ASN A 66 4.48 -2.02 3.81
CA ASN A 66 3.85 -1.42 4.97
C ASN A 66 4.69 -0.23 5.47
N LEU A 67 4.34 0.96 5.00
CA LEU A 67 4.97 2.23 5.40
C LEU A 67 4.39 2.85 6.67
N GLU A 68 3.29 2.31 7.21
CA GLU A 68 2.61 2.87 8.38
C GLU A 68 3.52 2.86 9.61
N ASN A 69 4.22 1.74 9.82
CA ASN A 69 5.05 1.49 11.01
C ASN A 69 6.53 1.90 10.88
N ILE A 70 6.94 2.47 9.74
CA ILE A 70 8.33 2.87 9.50
C ILE A 70 8.57 4.27 10.04
N LYS A 71 9.23 4.44 11.20
CA LYS A 71 9.45 5.78 11.77
C LYS A 71 10.46 6.65 10.99
N ASN A 72 11.42 6.02 10.30
CA ASN A 72 12.49 6.75 9.62
C ASN A 72 11.97 7.41 8.32
N GLN A 73 12.04 8.74 8.24
CA GLN A 73 11.53 9.52 7.12
C GLN A 73 12.27 9.24 5.80
N HIS A 74 13.59 9.00 5.85
CA HIS A 74 14.37 8.64 4.66
C HIS A 74 13.96 7.27 4.13
N ILE A 75 13.73 6.29 5.02
CA ILE A 75 13.24 4.98 4.59
C ILE A 75 11.85 5.09 3.98
N LYS A 76 10.94 5.90 4.56
CA LYS A 76 9.63 6.15 3.93
C LYS A 76 9.79 6.74 2.52
N LYS A 77 10.62 7.78 2.38
CA LYS A 77 10.84 8.50 1.12
C LYS A 77 11.45 7.61 0.04
N TYR A 78 12.45 6.80 0.37
CA TYR A 78 13.21 5.98 -0.58
C TYR A 78 12.81 4.50 -0.55
N SER A 79 11.65 4.18 0.02
CA SER A 79 11.16 2.81 0.20
C SER A 79 11.10 2.01 -1.11
N ASN A 80 10.58 2.62 -2.17
CA ASN A 80 10.52 2.01 -3.51
C ASN A 80 11.93 1.73 -4.07
N THR A 81 12.86 2.69 -3.94
CA THR A 81 14.25 2.52 -4.38
C THR A 81 14.94 1.39 -3.61
N ILE A 82 14.76 1.34 -2.29
CA ILE A 82 15.31 0.28 -1.44
C ILE A 82 14.77 -1.10 -1.86
N LEU A 83 13.48 -1.21 -2.19
CA LEU A 83 12.90 -2.45 -2.70
C LEU A 83 13.50 -2.87 -4.02
N GLU A 84 13.61 -1.94 -4.97
CA GLU A 84 14.11 -2.23 -6.31
C GLU A 84 15.55 -2.75 -6.25
N LEU A 85 16.42 -2.08 -5.50
CA LEU A 85 17.79 -2.51 -5.28
C LEU A 85 17.86 -3.90 -4.62
N ARG A 86 16.98 -4.17 -3.65
CA ARG A 86 16.88 -5.49 -2.99
C ARG A 86 16.43 -6.58 -3.95
N LYS A 87 15.44 -6.31 -4.81
CA LYS A 87 15.00 -7.25 -5.87
C LYS A 87 16.11 -7.55 -6.87
N ASN A 88 16.97 -6.57 -7.13
CA ASN A 88 18.15 -6.72 -7.97
C ASN A 88 19.33 -7.41 -7.23
N GLY A 89 19.09 -7.98 -6.05
CA GLY A 89 20.07 -8.76 -5.30
C GLY A 89 21.03 -7.94 -4.44
N MET A 90 20.85 -6.62 -4.32
CA MET A 90 21.74 -5.81 -3.48
C MET A 90 21.55 -6.09 -1.99
N GLY A 91 22.68 -6.25 -1.30
CA GLY A 91 22.73 -6.35 0.16
C GLY A 91 22.46 -5.01 0.86
N SER A 92 22.11 -5.09 2.15
CA SER A 92 21.81 -3.92 2.99
C SER A 92 22.96 -2.91 3.03
N GLN A 93 24.21 -3.38 3.08
CA GLN A 93 25.41 -2.53 3.05
C GLN A 93 25.56 -1.76 1.72
N SER A 94 25.32 -2.43 0.59
CA SER A 94 25.38 -1.83 -0.74
C SER A 94 24.28 -0.77 -0.92
N ILE A 95 23.09 -1.03 -0.38
CA ILE A 95 21.96 -0.09 -0.44
C ILE A 95 22.23 1.15 0.42
N VAL A 96 22.84 1.00 1.60
CA VAL A 96 23.28 2.15 2.41
C VAL A 96 24.26 3.02 1.60
N LYS A 97 25.25 2.39 0.97
CA LYS A 97 26.23 3.09 0.14
C LYS A 97 25.55 3.82 -1.03
N PHE A 98 24.66 3.13 -1.74
CA PHE A 98 23.89 3.70 -2.84
C PHE A 98 23.09 4.95 -2.42
N LEU A 99 22.38 4.87 -1.29
CA LEU A 99 21.58 5.99 -0.77
C LEU A 99 22.45 7.19 -0.39
N TYR A 100 23.66 6.95 0.12
CA TYR A 100 24.60 8.00 0.44
C TYR A 100 25.19 8.64 -0.82
N GLU A 101 25.63 7.84 -1.79
CA GLU A 101 26.29 8.32 -3.00
C GLU A 101 25.33 9.09 -3.92
N ASN A 102 24.12 8.56 -4.12
CA ASN A 102 23.16 9.12 -5.09
C ASN A 102 22.21 10.16 -4.49
N HIS A 103 21.95 10.08 -3.18
CA HIS A 103 20.95 10.93 -2.53
C HIS A 103 21.46 11.65 -1.27
N ARG A 104 22.74 11.47 -0.91
CA ARG A 104 23.36 12.04 0.31
C ARG A 104 22.60 11.68 1.60
N VAL A 105 21.90 10.54 1.59
CA VAL A 105 21.11 10.06 2.72
C VAL A 105 21.98 9.19 3.62
N LYS A 106 22.06 9.55 4.90
CA LYS A 106 22.75 8.74 5.92
C LYS A 106 21.73 7.86 6.65
N VAL A 107 21.77 6.56 6.38
CA VAL A 107 21.00 5.54 7.10
C VAL A 107 21.92 4.40 7.51
N SER A 108 21.65 3.76 8.65
CA SER A 108 22.44 2.61 9.09
C SER A 108 21.99 1.34 8.38
N ARG A 109 22.92 0.39 8.23
CA ARG A 109 22.62 -0.97 7.74
C ARG A 109 21.46 -1.61 8.51
N GLY A 110 21.50 -1.52 9.85
CA GLY A 110 20.44 -2.07 10.70
C GLY A 110 19.07 -1.42 10.47
N THR A 111 19.02 -0.16 10.02
CA THR A 111 17.76 0.50 9.63
C THR A 111 17.16 -0.16 8.38
N ILE A 112 18.00 -0.47 7.39
CA ILE A 112 17.60 -1.17 6.16
C ILE A 112 17.17 -2.61 6.45
N GLU A 113 17.88 -3.32 7.34
CA GLU A 113 17.49 -4.67 7.75
C GLU A 113 16.17 -4.71 8.54
N LYS A 114 15.94 -3.72 9.41
CA LYS A 114 14.66 -3.57 10.11
C LYS A 114 13.52 -3.34 9.13
N PHE A 115 13.75 -2.53 8.10
CA PHE A 115 12.81 -2.31 7.00
C PHE A 115 12.45 -3.63 6.29
N TYR A 116 13.42 -4.51 6.02
CA TYR A 116 13.15 -5.82 5.42
C TYR A 116 12.32 -6.71 6.33
N LYS A 117 12.71 -6.82 7.62
CA LYS A 117 11.97 -7.62 8.60
C LYS A 117 10.51 -7.17 8.75
N GLN A 118 10.26 -5.86 8.72
CA GLN A 118 8.91 -5.30 8.82
C GLN A 118 8.05 -5.57 7.57
N ASN A 119 8.68 -5.94 6.44
CA ASN A 119 8.01 -6.16 5.16
C ASN A 119 8.16 -7.60 4.64
N ASN A 120 8.69 -8.52 5.45
CA ASN A 120 8.93 -9.93 5.10
C ASN A 120 9.76 -10.09 3.79
N LEU A 121 10.89 -9.37 3.70
CA LEU A 121 11.83 -9.34 2.55
C LEU A 121 13.22 -9.93 2.87
#